data_AF-A0A8J8GNU6-F1
#
_entry.id   AF-A0A8J8GNU6-F1
#
_cell.length_a   1.000
_cell.length_b   1.000
_cell.length_c   1.000
_cell.angle_alpha   90.00
_cell.angle_beta   90.00
_cell.angle_gamma   90.00
#
_symmetry.space_group_name_H-M   'P 1'
#
loop_
_entity.id
_entity.type
_entity.pdbx_description
1 polymer ?
#
loop_
_entity_poly.entity_id
_entity_poly.type
_entity_poly.pdbx_seq_one_letter_code
_entity_poly.pdbx_strand_id
1 'polypeptide(L)'
;MTDERERWNDRYGDVEFELPDEPIPELERRIETLPDGRALDVATGTGRNALFLAERGYDVDAIDISDAAIERARDRADERGLEVNWRRADLADVELPTDEYDVLTVSFFAALEHLPDCKDALAPGGVLVYEHHLRSSDPVEVGPSSERFRYRSNDLLRACLDLTILSYAERRRPVAGGTAAVATLVARNSRGGTQSYPMLEE
;
A
#
# COMPACT_ATOMS: atom_id res chain seq x y z
N MET A 1 -9.12 -16.96 10.61
CA MET A 1 -8.38 -16.05 11.50
C MET A 1 -7.07 -16.65 12.02
N THR A 2 -7.03 -17.85 12.63
CA THR A 2 -5.76 -18.44 13.15
C THR A 2 -4.74 -18.78 12.06
N ASP A 3 -5.18 -19.25 10.89
CA ASP A 3 -4.30 -19.77 9.82
C ASP A 3 -3.46 -18.68 9.12
N GLU A 4 -4.01 -17.49 8.88
CA GLU A 4 -3.28 -16.46 8.11
C GLU A 4 -2.23 -15.73 8.92
N ARG A 5 -2.50 -15.48 10.21
CA ARG A 5 -1.54 -14.89 11.12
C ARG A 5 -0.34 -15.81 11.31
N GLU A 6 -0.56 -17.09 11.62
CA GLU A 6 0.51 -18.07 11.80
C GLU A 6 1.35 -18.18 10.52
N ARG A 7 0.70 -18.29 9.35
CA ARG A 7 1.37 -18.31 8.04
C ARG A 7 2.29 -17.10 7.81
N TRP A 8 1.83 -15.90 8.14
CA TRP A 8 2.64 -14.69 7.94
C TRP A 8 3.70 -14.52 9.02
N ASN A 9 3.44 -14.89 10.28
CA ASN A 9 4.45 -14.92 11.33
C ASN A 9 5.59 -15.89 10.96
N ASP A 10 5.26 -17.10 10.49
CA ASP A 10 6.26 -18.08 10.04
C ASP A 10 7.09 -17.52 8.88
N ARG A 11 6.44 -16.87 7.92
CA ARG A 11 7.12 -16.27 6.77
C ARG A 11 8.06 -15.13 7.16
N TYR A 12 7.63 -14.24 8.06
CA TYR A 12 8.44 -13.09 8.50
C TYR A 12 9.49 -13.44 9.55
N GLY A 13 9.29 -14.53 10.29
CA GLY A 13 10.26 -15.10 11.22
C GLY A 13 11.43 -15.80 10.54
N ASP A 14 11.30 -16.15 9.26
CA ASP A 14 12.42 -16.59 8.44
C ASP A 14 13.35 -15.40 8.14
N VAL A 15 14.60 -15.49 8.61
CA VAL A 15 15.63 -14.47 8.42
C VAL A 15 16.06 -14.33 6.96
N GLU A 16 15.88 -15.37 6.14
CA GLU A 16 16.15 -15.32 4.70
C GLU A 16 15.02 -14.63 3.92
N PHE A 17 13.86 -14.43 4.54
CA PHE A 17 12.78 -13.68 3.93
C PHE A 17 13.04 -12.18 4.05
N GLU A 18 13.54 -11.62 2.96
CA GLU A 18 13.77 -10.18 2.79
C GLU A 18 12.82 -9.59 1.75
N LEU A 19 12.29 -8.42 2.08
CA LEU A 19 11.53 -7.57 1.18
C LEU A 19 12.37 -6.35 0.82
N PRO A 20 12.13 -5.72 -0.35
CA PRO A 20 12.78 -4.46 -0.70
C PRO A 20 12.55 -3.39 0.38
N ASP A 21 13.60 -2.62 0.67
CA ASP A 21 13.54 -1.53 1.65
C ASP A 21 13.01 -0.23 1.04
N GLU A 22 13.08 -0.09 -0.29
CA GLU A 22 12.56 1.08 -0.99
C GLU A 22 11.02 1.06 -1.02
N PRO A 23 10.37 2.23 -0.88
CA PRO A 23 8.92 2.35 -1.03
C PRO A 23 8.47 1.95 -2.44
N ILE A 24 7.16 1.77 -2.62
CA ILE A 24 6.63 1.58 -3.98
C ILE A 24 6.98 2.79 -4.87
N PRO A 25 7.41 2.59 -6.12
CA PRO A 25 7.95 3.70 -6.92
C PRO A 25 6.98 4.85 -7.19
N GLU A 26 5.66 4.62 -7.22
CA GLU A 26 4.69 5.72 -7.35
C GLU A 26 4.57 6.57 -6.08
N LEU A 27 4.78 5.98 -4.90
CA LEU A 27 4.76 6.72 -3.64
C LEU A 27 5.94 7.71 -3.60
N GLU A 28 7.15 7.21 -3.87
CA GLU A 28 8.36 8.04 -3.92
C GLU A 28 8.25 9.14 -4.98
N ARG A 29 7.80 8.81 -6.20
CA ARG A 29 7.65 9.79 -7.28
C ARG A 29 6.69 10.93 -6.96
N ARG A 30 5.70 10.70 -6.09
CA ARG A 30 4.60 11.63 -5.84
C ARG A 30 4.68 12.33 -4.51
N ILE A 31 5.67 12.01 -3.69
CA ILE A 31 5.75 12.49 -2.30
C ILE A 31 5.58 14.02 -2.18
N GLU A 32 6.14 14.79 -3.11
CA GLU A 32 6.03 16.27 -3.12
C GLU A 32 4.65 16.80 -3.58
N THR A 33 3.81 15.93 -4.14
CA THR A 33 2.46 16.26 -4.65
C THR A 33 1.33 15.62 -3.84
N LEU A 34 1.69 14.75 -2.89
CA LEU A 34 0.75 14.18 -1.93
C LEU A 34 0.40 15.23 -0.87
N PRO A 35 -0.83 15.16 -0.30
CA PRO A 35 -1.18 16.01 0.83
C PRO A 35 -0.32 15.64 2.04
N ASP A 36 0.20 16.65 2.74
CA ASP A 36 0.82 16.45 4.05
C ASP A 36 -0.23 16.04 5.09
N GLY A 37 0.19 15.38 6.16
CA GLY A 37 -0.68 15.08 7.30
C GLY A 37 -0.56 13.64 7.77
N ARG A 38 -1.71 12.97 7.92
CA ARG A 38 -1.78 11.62 8.48
C ARG A 38 -1.74 10.57 7.39
N ALA A 39 -0.97 9.51 7.62
CA ALA A 39 -0.85 8.41 6.70
C ALA A 39 -1.24 7.05 7.32
N LEU A 40 -1.82 6.18 6.51
CA LEU A 40 -2.07 4.77 6.85
C LEU A 40 -1.38 3.84 5.85
N ASP A 41 -0.50 2.95 6.32
CA ASP A 41 0.05 1.85 5.52
C ASP A 41 -0.61 0.51 5.92
N VAL A 42 -1.42 -0.04 5.01
CA VAL A 42 -2.18 -1.27 5.21
C VAL A 42 -1.38 -2.48 4.75
N ALA A 43 -1.35 -3.52 5.59
CA ALA A 43 -0.50 -4.70 5.40
C ALA A 43 0.97 -4.28 5.17
N THR A 44 1.48 -3.50 6.13
CA THR A 44 2.75 -2.77 6.04
C THR A 44 3.97 -3.68 5.91
N GLY A 45 3.86 -4.95 6.32
CA GLY A 45 5.00 -5.88 6.37
C GLY A 45 6.12 -5.32 7.24
N THR A 46 7.33 -5.23 6.69
CA THR A 46 8.50 -4.66 7.37
C THR A 46 8.61 -3.13 7.26
N GLY A 47 7.52 -2.45 6.87
CA GLY A 47 7.39 -1.00 7.04
C GLY A 47 7.94 -0.13 5.91
N ARG A 48 8.32 -0.65 4.75
CA ARG A 48 9.02 0.15 3.71
C ARG A 48 8.30 1.44 3.30
N ASN A 49 6.96 1.43 3.19
CA ASN A 49 6.19 2.63 2.85
C ASN A 49 5.96 3.48 4.11
N ALA A 50 5.59 2.85 5.23
CA ALA A 50 5.39 3.53 6.51
C ALA A 50 6.63 4.33 6.97
N LEU A 51 7.80 3.71 6.92
CA LEU A 51 9.09 4.34 7.26
C LEU A 51 9.42 5.47 6.31
N PHE A 52 9.24 5.27 4.99
CA PHE A 52 9.43 6.33 4.01
C PHE A 52 8.53 7.53 4.26
N LEU A 53 7.25 7.32 4.61
CA LEU A 53 6.32 8.40 4.95
C LEU A 53 6.72 9.11 6.25
N ALA A 54 7.13 8.36 7.28
CA ALA A 54 7.59 8.93 8.54
C ALA A 54 8.86 9.80 8.35
N GLU A 55 9.81 9.34 7.53
CA GLU A 55 11.00 10.13 7.14
C GLU A 55 10.65 11.46 6.46
N ARG A 56 9.45 11.56 5.89
CA ARG A 56 8.92 12.74 5.19
C ARG A 56 8.01 13.59 6.06
N GLY A 57 7.90 13.28 7.35
CA GLY A 57 7.18 14.08 8.34
C GLY A 57 5.69 13.77 8.45
N TYR A 58 5.22 12.66 7.86
CA TYR A 58 3.84 12.21 8.05
C TYR A 58 3.67 11.61 9.45
N ASP A 59 2.47 11.77 10.02
CA ASP A 59 2.04 11.02 11.20
C ASP A 59 1.45 9.68 10.75
N VAL A 60 2.21 8.59 10.97
CA VAL A 60 1.96 7.30 10.31
C VAL A 60 1.34 6.28 11.26
N ASP A 61 0.18 5.77 10.88
CA ASP A 61 -0.37 4.51 11.36
C ASP A 61 0.03 3.39 10.38
N ALA A 62 0.47 2.24 10.90
CA ALA A 62 0.86 1.11 10.08
C ALA A 62 0.27 -0.20 10.64
N ILE A 63 -0.47 -0.92 9.81
CA ILE A 63 -1.23 -2.11 10.22
C ILE A 63 -0.66 -3.35 9.54
N ASP A 64 -0.40 -4.40 10.32
CA ASP A 64 -0.16 -5.75 9.79
C ASP A 64 -0.75 -6.81 10.72
N ILE A 65 -1.08 -7.98 10.17
CA ILE A 65 -1.56 -9.12 10.96
C ILE A 65 -0.42 -9.84 11.69
N SER A 66 0.80 -9.75 11.14
CA SER A 66 2.00 -10.45 11.60
C SER A 66 2.71 -9.67 12.71
N ASP A 67 2.86 -10.32 13.86
CA ASP A 67 3.67 -9.82 14.97
C ASP A 67 5.14 -9.70 14.54
N ALA A 68 5.67 -10.72 13.86
CA ALA A 68 7.05 -10.77 13.42
C ALA A 68 7.39 -9.67 12.39
N ALA A 69 6.43 -9.33 11.52
CA ALA A 69 6.61 -8.23 10.57
C ALA A 69 6.70 -6.87 11.30
N ILE A 70 5.78 -6.64 12.24
CA ILE A 70 5.74 -5.42 13.04
C ILE A 70 6.98 -5.26 13.91
N GLU A 71 7.47 -6.34 14.52
CA GLU A 71 8.72 -6.31 15.30
C GLU A 71 9.91 -5.89 14.42
N ARG A 72 10.08 -6.50 13.25
CA ARG A 72 11.13 -6.11 12.28
C ARG A 72 10.97 -4.67 11.80
N ALA A 73 9.73 -4.21 11.60
CA ALA A 73 9.45 -2.84 11.19
C ALA A 73 9.79 -1.82 12.29
N ARG A 74 9.52 -2.15 13.55
CA ARG A 74 9.89 -1.35 14.73
C ARG A 74 11.40 -1.23 14.88
N ASP A 75 12.12 -2.34 14.80
CA ASP A 75 13.59 -2.33 14.90
C ASP A 75 14.20 -1.40 13.84
N ARG A 76 13.70 -1.49 12.59
CA ARG A 76 14.10 -0.59 11.48
C ARG A 76 13.74 0.88 11.73
N ALA A 77 12.61 1.15 12.38
CA ALA A 77 12.22 2.51 12.76
C ALA A 77 13.16 3.09 13.82
N ASP A 78 13.46 2.29 14.86
CA ASP A 78 14.33 2.67 15.97
C ASP A 78 15.76 2.95 15.49
N GLU A 79 16.29 2.14 14.57
CA GLU A 79 17.59 2.35 13.91
C GLU A 79 17.68 3.70 13.18
N ARG A 80 16.54 4.21 12.68
CA ARG A 80 16.44 5.48 11.94
C ARG A 80 15.96 6.64 12.80
N GLY A 81 15.59 6.39 14.06
CA GLY A 81 14.99 7.39 14.95
C GLY A 81 13.63 7.89 14.48
N LEU A 82 12.82 7.02 13.87
CA LEU A 82 11.50 7.36 13.32
C LEU A 82 10.39 6.88 14.25
N GLU A 83 9.33 7.69 14.37
CA GLU A 83 8.13 7.33 15.11
C GLU A 83 7.03 6.89 14.14
N VAL A 84 6.50 5.68 14.36
CA VAL A 84 5.36 5.12 13.61
C VAL A 84 4.45 4.41 14.61
N ASN A 85 3.14 4.60 14.48
CA ASN A 85 2.17 3.89 15.29
C ASN A 85 1.85 2.51 14.70
N TRP A 86 2.58 1.51 15.17
CA TRP A 86 2.45 0.12 14.72
C TRP A 86 1.28 -0.60 15.39
N ARG A 87 0.30 -1.04 14.59
CA ARG A 87 -0.91 -1.72 15.05
C ARG A 87 -0.97 -3.14 14.50
N ARG A 88 -0.94 -4.12 15.40
CA ARG A 88 -1.18 -5.51 15.02
C ARG A 88 -2.68 -5.76 14.89
N ALA A 89 -3.18 -5.86 13.66
CA ALA A 89 -4.59 -6.12 13.40
C ALA A 89 -4.80 -6.88 12.08
N ASP A 90 -5.88 -7.65 12.03
CA ASP A 90 -6.40 -8.19 10.77
C ASP A 90 -7.27 -7.11 10.13
N LEU A 91 -7.08 -6.83 8.84
CA LEU A 91 -7.88 -5.84 8.13
C LEU A 91 -9.37 -6.24 8.07
N ALA A 92 -9.68 -7.54 8.18
CA ALA A 92 -11.05 -8.02 8.23
C ALA A 92 -11.77 -7.73 9.56
N ASP A 93 -11.02 -7.49 10.64
CA ASP A 93 -11.57 -7.28 11.99
C ASP A 93 -11.36 -5.85 12.52
N VAL A 94 -10.52 -5.05 11.86
CA VAL A 94 -10.17 -3.71 12.34
C VAL A 94 -11.16 -2.68 11.82
N GLU A 95 -11.68 -1.85 12.73
CA GLU A 95 -12.44 -0.67 12.35
C GLU A 95 -11.47 0.46 11.98
N LEU A 96 -11.47 0.84 10.70
CA LEU A 96 -10.75 2.03 10.26
C LEU A 96 -11.57 3.28 10.55
N PRO A 97 -10.95 4.37 11.04
CA PRO A 97 -11.66 5.64 11.22
C PRO A 97 -12.09 6.20 9.87
N THR A 98 -13.16 6.99 9.84
CA THR A 98 -13.65 7.67 8.63
C THR A 98 -13.00 9.05 8.48
N ASP A 99 -12.68 9.45 7.24
CA ASP A 99 -12.18 10.78 6.89
C ASP A 99 -10.89 11.22 7.62
N GLU A 100 -10.00 10.30 7.96
CA GLU A 100 -8.88 10.59 8.88
C GLU A 100 -7.52 10.68 8.19
N TYR A 101 -7.33 9.97 7.07
CA TYR A 101 -6.02 9.84 6.43
C TYR A 101 -5.89 10.65 5.14
N ASP A 102 -4.86 11.48 5.08
CA ASP A 102 -4.48 12.26 3.91
C ASP A 102 -3.79 11.38 2.86
N VAL A 103 -3.03 10.37 3.30
CA VAL A 103 -2.39 9.38 2.43
C VAL A 103 -2.68 7.97 2.93
N LEU A 104 -3.12 7.08 2.04
CA LEU A 104 -3.27 5.66 2.34
C LEU A 104 -2.49 4.82 1.35
N THR A 105 -1.65 3.91 1.84
CA THR A 105 -0.86 3.00 1.01
C THR A 105 -1.30 1.56 1.20
N VAL A 106 -1.42 0.84 0.09
CA VAL A 106 -1.62 -0.62 0.07
C VAL A 106 -0.63 -1.19 -0.93
N SER A 107 0.21 -2.15 -0.53
CA SER A 107 1.16 -2.75 -1.47
C SER A 107 1.25 -4.27 -1.32
N PHE A 108 1.08 -4.98 -2.43
CA PHE A 108 1.19 -6.45 -2.53
C PHE A 108 0.29 -7.26 -1.59
N PHE A 109 -0.70 -6.63 -0.96
CA PHE A 109 -1.81 -7.25 -0.25
C PHE A 109 -3.08 -7.21 -1.12
N ALA A 110 -3.84 -8.31 -1.16
CA ALA A 110 -5.03 -8.46 -1.98
C ALA A 110 -6.26 -7.93 -1.22
N ALA A 111 -6.47 -6.62 -1.27
CA ALA A 111 -7.41 -5.89 -0.42
C ALA A 111 -8.73 -5.48 -1.09
N LEU A 112 -9.08 -6.00 -2.28
CA LEU A 112 -10.29 -5.52 -3.00
C LEU A 112 -11.56 -5.60 -2.15
N GLU A 113 -11.68 -6.61 -1.29
CA GLU A 113 -12.83 -6.79 -0.40
C GLU A 113 -12.89 -5.78 0.75
N HIS A 114 -11.73 -5.27 1.19
CA HIS A 114 -11.59 -4.28 2.27
C HIS A 114 -11.41 -2.85 1.75
N LEU A 115 -11.32 -2.69 0.42
CA LEU A 115 -11.11 -1.41 -0.21
C LEU A 115 -12.21 -0.39 0.09
N PRO A 116 -13.50 -0.76 0.26
CA PRO A 116 -14.51 0.18 0.75
C PRO A 116 -14.11 0.87 2.06
N ASP A 117 -13.69 0.10 3.07
CA ASP A 117 -13.29 0.65 4.38
C ASP A 117 -12.04 1.53 4.26
N CYS A 118 -11.07 1.13 3.42
CA CYS A 118 -9.90 1.98 3.13
C CYS A 118 -10.31 3.30 2.47
N LYS A 119 -11.29 3.27 1.57
CA LYS A 119 -11.77 4.49 0.88
C LYS A 119 -12.52 5.41 1.83
N ASP A 120 -13.34 4.86 2.73
CA ASP A 120 -14.05 5.62 3.75
C ASP A 120 -13.07 6.25 4.76
N ALA A 121 -11.91 5.62 4.97
CA ALA A 121 -10.87 6.15 5.85
C ALA A 121 -10.08 7.34 5.28
N LEU A 122 -10.15 7.56 3.96
CA LEU A 122 -9.50 8.71 3.33
C LEU A 122 -10.22 10.01 3.71
N ALA A 123 -9.47 10.98 4.21
CA ALA A 123 -9.94 12.35 4.38
C ALA A 123 -10.44 12.93 3.03
N PRO A 124 -11.31 13.95 3.03
CA PRO A 124 -11.65 14.69 1.82
C PRO A 124 -10.38 15.25 1.15
N GLY A 125 -10.12 14.86 -0.09
CA GLY A 125 -8.89 15.21 -0.81
C GLY A 125 -7.72 14.25 -0.58
N GLY A 126 -7.85 13.29 0.33
CA GLY A 126 -6.87 12.26 0.63
C GLY A 126 -6.60 11.36 -0.57
N VAL A 127 -5.41 10.76 -0.60
CA VAL A 127 -4.88 10.02 -1.75
C VAL A 127 -4.56 8.58 -1.39
N LEU A 128 -5.16 7.66 -2.14
CA LEU A 128 -4.81 6.24 -2.15
C LEU A 128 -3.65 5.99 -3.14
N VAL A 129 -2.60 5.33 -2.69
CA VAL A 129 -1.52 4.79 -3.52
C VAL A 129 -1.51 3.27 -3.39
N TYR A 130 -1.87 2.56 -4.45
CA TYR A 130 -2.02 1.09 -4.44
C TYR A 130 -1.18 0.45 -5.54
N GLU A 131 -0.27 -0.45 -5.17
CA GLU A 131 0.39 -1.38 -6.08
C GLU A 131 0.09 -2.87 -5.77
N HIS A 132 -0.25 -3.67 -6.79
CA HIS A 132 -0.49 -5.09 -6.60
C HIS A 132 -0.06 -5.95 -7.81
N HIS A 133 0.11 -7.25 -7.59
CA HIS A 133 0.50 -8.19 -8.65
C HIS A 133 -0.64 -8.44 -9.65
N LEU A 134 -0.27 -8.50 -10.92
CA LEU A 134 -1.18 -8.84 -12.03
C LEU A 134 -1.00 -10.28 -12.47
N ARG A 135 -2.07 -10.82 -13.05
CA ARG A 135 -2.01 -11.96 -13.96
C ARG A 135 -1.37 -11.48 -15.27
N SER A 136 -0.48 -12.28 -15.83
CA SER A 136 0.20 -11.96 -17.08
C SER A 136 0.19 -13.18 -18.00
N SER A 137 -0.08 -12.94 -19.28
CA SER A 137 0.16 -13.93 -20.34
C SER A 137 1.64 -14.03 -20.69
N ASP A 138 2.42 -12.99 -20.35
CA ASP A 138 3.85 -12.98 -20.55
C ASP A 138 4.57 -13.63 -19.35
N PRO A 139 5.74 -14.25 -19.55
CA PRO A 139 6.53 -14.79 -18.45
C PRO A 139 6.89 -13.73 -17.41
N VAL A 140 6.73 -14.09 -16.13
CA VAL A 140 7.16 -13.32 -14.97
C VAL A 140 7.75 -14.27 -13.93
N GLU A 141 8.90 -13.92 -13.37
CA GLU A 141 9.62 -14.74 -12.40
C GLU A 141 9.25 -14.37 -10.95
N VAL A 142 8.72 -13.16 -10.73
CA VAL A 142 8.47 -12.62 -9.38
C VAL A 142 6.98 -12.38 -9.11
N GLY A 143 6.56 -12.70 -7.89
CA GLY A 143 5.20 -12.55 -7.37
C GLY A 143 4.58 -13.88 -6.92
N PRO A 144 3.33 -13.88 -6.47
CA PRO A 144 2.65 -15.08 -5.98
C PRO A 144 2.61 -16.19 -7.04
N SER A 145 2.85 -17.44 -6.62
CA SER A 145 2.75 -18.61 -7.50
C SER A 145 1.31 -18.94 -7.90
N SER A 146 0.33 -18.54 -7.09
CA SER A 146 -1.09 -18.75 -7.34
C SER A 146 -1.76 -17.51 -7.94
N GLU A 147 -2.60 -17.71 -8.96
CA GLU A 147 -3.42 -16.65 -9.55
C GLU A 147 -4.47 -16.08 -8.60
N ARG A 148 -4.78 -16.76 -7.48
CA ARG A 148 -5.71 -16.27 -6.46
C ARG A 148 -5.27 -14.92 -5.89
N PHE A 149 -3.97 -14.69 -5.78
CA PHE A 149 -3.36 -13.48 -5.24
C PHE A 149 -2.85 -12.54 -6.34
N ARG A 150 -3.43 -12.65 -7.54
CA ARG A 150 -3.10 -11.81 -8.68
C ARG A 150 -4.38 -11.23 -9.28
N TYR A 151 -4.40 -9.92 -9.44
CA TYR A 151 -5.51 -9.21 -10.06
C TYR A 151 -5.56 -9.47 -11.56
N ARG A 152 -6.77 -9.49 -12.11
CA ARG A 152 -6.98 -9.43 -13.56
C ARG A 152 -6.82 -7.99 -14.01
N SER A 153 -6.66 -7.82 -15.33
CA SER A 153 -6.57 -6.50 -15.92
C SER A 153 -7.81 -5.65 -15.58
N ASN A 154 -7.53 -4.45 -15.12
CA ASN A 154 -8.45 -3.41 -14.67
C ASN A 154 -9.28 -3.76 -13.43
N ASP A 155 -9.00 -4.83 -12.68
CA ASP A 155 -9.73 -5.11 -11.44
C ASP A 155 -9.55 -3.96 -10.43
N LEU A 156 -8.30 -3.53 -10.23
CA LEU A 156 -7.98 -2.42 -9.33
C LEU A 156 -8.57 -1.09 -9.82
N LEU A 157 -8.49 -0.80 -11.13
CA LEU A 157 -9.11 0.40 -11.70
C LEU A 157 -10.61 0.43 -11.43
N ARG A 158 -11.33 -0.65 -11.76
CA ARG A 158 -12.78 -0.74 -11.60
C ARG A 158 -13.22 -0.56 -10.16
N ALA A 159 -12.45 -1.09 -9.21
CA ALA A 159 -12.75 -0.99 -7.78
C ALA A 159 -12.59 0.44 -7.20
N CYS A 160 -11.92 1.33 -7.94
CA CYS A 160 -11.62 2.71 -7.54
C CYS A 160 -12.28 3.77 -8.44
N LEU A 161 -13.20 3.40 -9.34
CA LEU A 161 -13.86 4.37 -10.25
C LEU A 161 -14.80 5.35 -9.53
N ASP A 162 -15.09 5.10 -8.26
CA ASP A 162 -15.77 6.02 -7.34
C ASP A 162 -14.84 7.11 -6.77
N LEU A 163 -13.52 6.97 -6.93
CA LEU A 163 -12.52 8.00 -6.65
C LEU A 163 -12.13 8.72 -7.94
N THR A 164 -11.46 9.87 -7.82
CA THR A 164 -10.80 10.48 -8.98
C THR A 164 -9.47 9.80 -9.25
N ILE A 165 -9.34 9.16 -10.40
CA ILE A 165 -8.08 8.53 -10.81
C ILE A 165 -7.07 9.60 -11.24
N LEU A 166 -5.97 9.72 -10.51
CA LEU A 166 -4.84 10.60 -10.85
C LEU A 166 -3.84 9.89 -11.78
N SER A 167 -3.66 8.59 -11.59
CA SER A 167 -2.82 7.75 -12.43
C SER A 167 -3.23 6.28 -12.32
N TYR A 168 -3.17 5.57 -13.44
CA TYR A 168 -3.32 4.12 -13.48
C TYR A 168 -2.36 3.55 -14.52
N ALA A 169 -1.62 2.51 -14.15
CA ALA A 169 -0.73 1.80 -15.07
C ALA A 169 -0.68 0.32 -14.77
N GLU A 170 -0.75 -0.51 -15.81
CA GLU A 170 -0.41 -1.93 -15.77
C GLU A 170 0.88 -2.14 -16.55
N ARG A 171 1.89 -2.75 -15.92
CA ARG A 171 3.22 -2.89 -16.52
C ARG A 171 3.94 -4.13 -16.04
N ARG A 172 4.84 -4.64 -16.89
CA ARG A 172 5.95 -5.49 -16.44
C ARG A 172 7.14 -4.59 -16.09
N ARG A 173 7.84 -4.89 -14.99
CA ARG A 173 9.05 -4.17 -14.59
C ARG A 173 10.12 -5.10 -14.04
N PRO A 174 11.41 -4.79 -14.24
CA PRO A 174 12.48 -5.46 -13.54
C PRO A 174 12.36 -5.24 -12.03
N VAL A 175 12.63 -6.29 -11.27
CA VAL A 175 12.75 -6.29 -9.81
C VAL A 175 13.90 -7.21 -9.41
N ALA A 176 14.30 -7.20 -8.14
CA ALA A 176 15.26 -8.20 -7.64
C ALA A 176 14.73 -9.62 -7.93
N GLY A 177 15.56 -10.44 -8.58
CA GLY A 177 15.21 -11.83 -8.93
C GLY A 177 14.49 -12.03 -10.27
N GLY A 178 14.15 -10.97 -11.02
CA GLY A 178 13.59 -11.12 -12.37
C GLY A 178 12.58 -10.04 -12.76
N THR A 179 11.47 -10.44 -13.37
CA THR A 179 10.40 -9.53 -13.81
C THR A 179 9.12 -9.77 -13.03
N ALA A 180 8.44 -8.69 -12.65
CA ALA A 180 7.09 -8.73 -12.09
C ALA A 180 6.09 -8.00 -12.98
N ALA A 181 4.86 -8.51 -13.08
CA ALA A 181 3.71 -7.78 -13.62
C ALA A 181 2.92 -7.14 -12.48
N VAL A 182 2.69 -5.84 -12.55
CA VAL A 182 2.03 -5.05 -11.49
C VAL A 182 1.03 -4.05 -12.07
N ALA A 183 -0.05 -3.84 -11.32
CA ALA A 183 -0.93 -2.69 -11.48
C ALA A 183 -0.56 -1.66 -10.41
N THR A 184 -0.47 -0.40 -10.80
CA THR A 184 -0.31 0.71 -9.86
C THR A 184 -1.41 1.74 -10.10
N LEU A 185 -2.06 2.17 -9.03
CA LEU A 185 -3.15 3.13 -9.02
C LEU A 185 -2.86 4.24 -8.01
N VAL A 186 -3.11 5.48 -8.42
CA VAL A 186 -3.12 6.64 -7.53
C VAL A 186 -4.47 7.35 -7.73
N ALA A 187 -5.25 7.46 -6.67
CA ALA A 187 -6.59 8.04 -6.73
C ALA A 187 -6.89 8.93 -5.54
N ARG A 188 -7.71 9.96 -5.74
CA ARG A 188 -8.06 10.97 -4.75
C ARG A 188 -9.53 10.84 -4.33
N ASN A 189 -9.78 10.92 -3.03
CA ASN A 189 -11.14 11.04 -2.46
C ASN A 189 -11.72 12.43 -2.74
N SER A 190 -12.32 12.60 -3.91
CA SER A 190 -12.94 13.88 -4.31
C SER A 190 -14.44 13.81 -4.08
N ARG A 191 -14.93 14.51 -3.06
CA ARG A 191 -16.36 14.55 -2.77
C ARG A 191 -17.13 15.32 -3.85
N GLY A 192 -18.36 14.89 -4.12
CA GLY A 192 -19.32 15.63 -4.96
C GLY A 192 -19.06 15.59 -6.47
N GLY A 193 -18.15 14.74 -6.95
CA GLY A 193 -17.84 14.63 -8.39
C GLY A 193 -17.07 15.82 -8.95
N THR A 194 -16.51 16.66 -8.09
CA THR A 194 -15.71 17.84 -8.46
C THR A 194 -14.30 17.73 -7.92
N GLN A 195 -13.30 18.09 -8.72
CA GLN A 195 -11.90 18.12 -8.31
C GLN A 195 -11.15 19.29 -8.96
N SER A 196 -10.12 19.81 -8.29
CA SER A 196 -9.12 20.70 -8.87
C SER A 196 -8.11 19.94 -9.74
N TYR A 197 -7.82 20.49 -10.91
CA TYR A 197 -6.82 19.96 -11.85
C TYR A 197 -5.60 20.87 -11.85
N PRO A 198 -4.38 20.32 -11.99
CA PRO A 198 -3.18 21.14 -12.15
C PRO A 198 -3.32 22.02 -13.40
N MET A 199 -2.89 23.27 -13.30
CA MET A 199 -2.70 24.11 -14.47
C MET A 199 -1.52 23.54 -15.26
N LEU A 200 -1.71 23.29 -16.55
CA LEU A 200 -0.60 23.02 -17.45
C LEU A 200 0.12 24.35 -17.67
N GLU A 201 1.33 24.48 -17.11
CA GLU A 201 2.22 25.59 -17.45
C GLU A 201 2.70 25.40 -18.89
N GLU A 202 2.59 26.44 -19.72
CA GLU A 202 3.03 26.45 -21.13
C GLU A 202 4.56 26.46 -21.29
#